data_AF-A0A3D1V0Z0-F1
#
_entry.id   AF-A0A3D1V0Z0-F1
#
_cell.length_a   1.000
_cell.length_b   1.000
_cell.length_c   1.000
_cell.angle_alpha   90.00
_cell.angle_beta   90.00
_cell.angle_gamma   90.00
#
_symmetry.space_group_name_H-M   'P 1'
#
loop_
_entity.id
_entity.type
_entity.pdbx_description
1 polymer ?
#
loop_
_entity_poly.entity_id
_entity_poly.type
_entity_poly.pdbx_seq_one_letter_code
_entity_poly.pdbx_strand_id
1 'polypeptide(L)'
;MADGSLYVDIQTTGQTSGAVRGQLGALGDTSFNAVLLGGNQSPPTTSTAVGALGLSYHAADATLDYELYVLNMTKITAAHIHSGVAGANGPVVATLFTAAQPVTGPFNGMLAEGTLDAGDLTGQTMPHFVYLLLTGGAYGNVHSVDYPDGEIRGQIQVGNQTDLGAATYIASLDNTAENDFMAMYMPIDTDASGLALLWPSKDGKTLNYVVIVTNIDRVLSAQLRIDGVPTAGEVVTMLFDSTANATGPVNGVLASGVINDAAVIGPLKN
;
A
#
# COMPACT_ATOMS: atom_id res chain seq x y z
N MET A 1 2.06 -11.29 -17.99
CA MET A 1 1.68 -10.48 -16.81
C MET A 1 0.17 -10.56 -16.56
N ALA A 2 -0.71 -10.33 -17.56
CA ALA A 2 -2.16 -10.31 -17.35
C ALA A 2 -2.89 -11.67 -17.34
N ASP A 3 -2.19 -12.78 -17.62
CA ASP A 3 -2.76 -14.14 -17.66
C ASP A 3 -2.66 -14.88 -16.31
N GLY A 4 -2.18 -14.22 -15.25
CA GLY A 4 -2.01 -14.82 -13.92
C GLY A 4 -0.93 -15.90 -13.86
N SER A 5 -0.03 -15.93 -14.86
CA SER A 5 1.10 -16.88 -14.89
C SER A 5 2.25 -16.46 -13.98
N LEU A 6 2.38 -15.16 -13.69
CA LEU A 6 3.45 -14.61 -12.84
C LEU A 6 3.01 -14.46 -11.38
N TYR A 7 3.92 -14.76 -10.45
CA TYR A 7 3.71 -14.58 -9.02
C TYR A 7 4.98 -14.13 -8.33
N VAL A 8 4.81 -13.52 -7.16
CA VAL A 8 5.92 -13.24 -6.23
C VAL A 8 5.93 -14.29 -5.14
N ASP A 9 7.11 -14.83 -4.87
CA ASP A 9 7.39 -15.82 -3.83
C ASP A 9 8.48 -15.29 -2.89
N ILE A 10 8.30 -15.42 -1.58
CA ILE A 10 9.29 -15.05 -0.58
C ILE A 10 9.66 -16.26 0.25
N GLN A 11 10.94 -16.59 0.29
CA GLN A 11 11.48 -17.76 0.98
C GLN A 11 12.18 -17.35 2.26
N THR A 12 12.08 -18.17 3.31
CA THR A 12 12.76 -17.95 4.58
C THR A 12 13.57 -19.19 4.98
N THR A 13 14.51 -19.04 5.93
CA THR A 13 15.19 -20.22 6.48
C THR A 13 14.18 -21.11 7.22
N GLY A 14 13.94 -22.31 6.70
CA GLY A 14 12.94 -23.25 7.23
C GLY A 14 11.69 -23.37 6.37
N GLN A 15 11.45 -22.43 5.45
CA GLN A 15 10.40 -22.47 4.42
C GLN A 15 10.99 -22.07 3.07
N THR A 16 11.85 -22.93 2.53
CA THR A 16 12.60 -22.67 1.28
C THR A 16 11.79 -22.97 0.01
N SER A 17 10.62 -23.59 0.13
CA SER A 17 9.66 -23.72 -0.99
C SER A 17 8.85 -22.43 -1.20
N GLY A 18 8.75 -21.60 -0.16
CA GLY A 18 7.93 -20.40 -0.11
C GLY A 18 7.37 -20.23 1.31
N ALA A 19 7.54 -19.06 1.89
CA ALA A 19 6.93 -18.69 3.18
C ALA A 19 5.64 -17.90 2.96
N VAL A 20 5.62 -17.04 1.93
CA VAL A 20 4.43 -16.34 1.43
C VAL A 20 4.52 -16.21 -0.09
N ARG A 21 3.38 -16.35 -0.79
CA ARG A 21 3.31 -16.15 -2.24
C ARG A 21 2.03 -15.46 -2.68
N GLY A 22 2.05 -14.87 -3.87
CA GLY A 22 0.87 -14.24 -4.46
C GLY A 22 0.96 -14.08 -5.97
N GLN A 23 -0.12 -14.40 -6.68
CA GLN A 23 -0.24 -14.21 -8.13
C GLN A 23 -0.32 -12.72 -8.46
N LEU A 24 0.38 -12.31 -9.52
CA LEU A 24 0.27 -10.96 -10.05
C LEU A 24 -1.04 -10.80 -10.82
N GLY A 25 -1.93 -9.97 -10.27
CA GLY A 25 -3.09 -9.42 -10.96
C GLY A 25 -2.79 -8.00 -11.46
N ALA A 26 -3.61 -7.53 -12.40
CA ALA A 26 -3.65 -6.12 -12.75
C ALA A 26 -4.20 -5.30 -11.57
N LEU A 27 -3.53 -4.21 -11.20
CA LEU A 27 -4.12 -3.17 -10.37
C LEU A 27 -4.66 -2.09 -11.31
N GLY A 28 -5.98 -2.06 -11.48
CA GLY A 28 -6.66 -0.97 -12.16
C GLY A 28 -6.80 0.27 -11.28
N ASP A 29 -7.42 1.30 -11.84
CA ASP A 29 -7.77 2.49 -11.07
C ASP A 29 -8.64 2.08 -9.88
N THR A 30 -8.27 2.61 -8.71
CA THR A 30 -8.83 2.19 -7.44
C THR A 30 -9.34 3.40 -6.69
N SER A 31 -10.60 3.36 -6.29
CA SER A 31 -11.17 4.35 -5.39
C SER A 31 -10.99 3.94 -3.94
N PHE A 32 -10.80 4.92 -3.06
CA PHE A 32 -10.81 4.75 -1.61
C PHE A 32 -11.70 5.83 -0.99
N ASN A 33 -12.18 5.57 0.22
CA ASN A 33 -12.91 6.57 0.98
C ASN A 33 -12.69 6.45 2.48
N ALA A 34 -12.99 7.53 3.21
CA ALA A 34 -13.08 7.54 4.65
C ALA A 34 -14.22 8.46 5.11
N VAL A 35 -14.93 8.05 6.16
CA VAL A 35 -15.83 8.94 6.93
C VAL A 35 -15.11 9.38 8.20
N LEU A 36 -14.99 10.70 8.38
CA LEU A 36 -14.24 11.31 9.45
C LEU A 36 -15.18 11.76 10.58
N LEU A 37 -14.94 11.27 11.80
CA LEU A 37 -15.74 11.58 12.98
C LEU A 37 -14.85 11.92 14.18
N GLY A 38 -15.35 12.72 15.11
CA GLY A 38 -14.61 13.04 16.35
C GLY A 38 -14.34 11.81 17.22
N GLY A 39 -15.30 10.88 17.26
CA GLY A 39 -15.19 9.62 18.00
C GLY A 39 -14.08 8.68 17.50
N ASN A 40 -13.59 8.88 16.28
CA ASN A 40 -12.54 8.06 15.68
C ASN A 40 -11.12 8.61 15.95
N GLN A 41 -11.00 9.79 16.57
CA GLN A 41 -9.70 10.32 17.00
C GLN A 41 -9.10 9.46 18.12
N SER A 42 -7.78 9.57 18.31
CA SER A 42 -7.07 8.90 19.40
C SER A 42 -6.24 9.93 20.18
N PRO A 43 -6.72 10.41 21.35
CA PRO A 43 -7.99 10.07 22.00
C PRO A 43 -9.23 10.66 21.28
N PRO A 44 -10.45 10.12 21.49
CA PRO A 44 -11.68 10.63 20.88
C PRO A 44 -11.99 12.07 21.29
N THR A 45 -12.53 12.87 20.37
CA THR A 45 -13.01 14.24 20.63
C THR A 45 -14.53 14.29 20.86
N THR A 46 -15.01 15.39 21.42
CA THR A 46 -16.45 15.67 21.56
C THR A 46 -17.03 16.39 20.34
N SER A 47 -16.27 16.55 19.25
CA SER A 47 -16.74 17.27 18.07
C SER A 47 -17.91 16.54 17.40
N THR A 48 -18.90 17.32 16.99
CA THR A 48 -20.04 16.87 16.18
C THR A 48 -19.82 17.13 14.69
N ALA A 49 -18.61 17.55 14.30
CA ALA A 49 -18.23 17.68 12.90
C ALA A 49 -18.18 16.30 12.21
N VAL A 50 -18.43 16.32 10.90
CA VAL A 50 -18.36 15.14 10.04
C VAL A 50 -17.53 15.50 8.82
N GLY A 51 -16.67 14.59 8.38
CA GLY A 51 -15.95 14.73 7.12
C GLY A 51 -16.10 13.50 6.24
N ALA A 52 -15.84 13.69 4.95
CA ALA A 52 -15.73 12.63 3.98
C ALA A 52 -14.49 12.89 3.12
N LEU A 53 -13.64 11.88 3.00
CA LEU A 53 -12.47 11.90 2.11
C LEU A 53 -12.71 10.88 1.01
N GLY A 54 -12.68 11.31 -0.24
CA GLY A 54 -12.62 10.45 -1.42
C GLY A 54 -11.22 10.49 -2.01
N LEU A 55 -10.72 9.33 -2.46
CA LEU A 55 -9.44 9.20 -3.15
C LEU A 55 -9.60 8.36 -4.40
N SER A 56 -8.90 8.71 -5.48
CA SER A 56 -8.86 7.94 -6.73
C SER A 56 -7.42 7.75 -7.16
N TYR A 57 -6.94 6.51 -7.07
CA TYR A 57 -5.60 6.14 -7.51
C TYR A 57 -5.62 5.80 -8.99
N HIS A 58 -4.77 6.51 -9.76
CA HIS A 58 -4.60 6.31 -11.19
C HIS A 58 -3.34 5.47 -11.43
N ALA A 59 -3.54 4.22 -11.80
CA ALA A 59 -2.45 3.25 -11.88
C ALA A 59 -1.46 3.54 -13.03
N ALA A 60 -1.90 4.30 -14.03
CA ALA A 60 -1.13 4.61 -15.24
C ALA A 60 0.01 5.62 -15.00
N ASP A 61 -0.20 6.59 -14.12
CA ASP A 61 0.76 7.67 -13.82
C ASP A 61 1.20 7.68 -12.35
N ALA A 62 0.69 6.74 -11.55
CA ALA A 62 0.97 6.62 -10.11
C ALA A 62 0.63 7.90 -9.34
N THR A 63 -0.54 8.48 -9.64
CA THR A 63 -1.08 9.66 -8.94
C THR A 63 -2.32 9.31 -8.13
N LEU A 64 -2.65 10.16 -7.16
CA LEU A 64 -3.82 10.00 -6.30
C LEU A 64 -4.60 11.31 -6.25
N ASP A 65 -5.76 11.35 -6.91
CA ASP A 65 -6.69 12.47 -6.74
C ASP A 65 -7.40 12.36 -5.39
N TYR A 66 -7.69 13.51 -4.77
CA TYR A 66 -8.44 13.57 -3.53
C TYR A 66 -9.49 14.68 -3.54
N GLU A 67 -10.59 14.41 -2.83
CA GLU A 67 -11.62 15.39 -2.49
C GLU A 67 -11.93 15.25 -0.99
N LEU A 68 -11.83 16.36 -0.25
CA LEU A 68 -12.11 16.40 1.18
C LEU A 68 -13.28 17.33 1.45
N TYR A 69 -14.36 16.77 2.00
CA TYR A 69 -15.52 17.49 2.46
C TYR A 69 -15.57 17.52 3.99
N VAL A 70 -15.98 18.65 4.56
CA VAL A 70 -16.25 18.77 6.00
C VAL A 70 -17.55 19.54 6.24
N LEU A 71 -18.25 19.15 7.30
CA LEU A 71 -19.51 19.72 7.74
C LEU A 71 -19.42 20.06 9.23
N ASN A 72 -20.06 21.16 9.60
CA ASN A 72 -20.17 21.63 10.99
C ASN A 72 -18.82 21.85 11.68
N MET A 73 -17.84 22.39 10.95
CA MET A 73 -16.50 22.63 11.46
C MET A 73 -16.16 24.12 11.42
N THR A 74 -15.39 24.63 12.38
CA THR A 74 -14.96 26.05 12.43
C THR A 74 -13.48 26.14 12.79
N LYS A 75 -12.84 27.27 12.45
CA LYS A 75 -11.41 27.53 12.74
C LYS A 75 -10.49 26.43 12.22
N ILE A 76 -10.79 25.88 11.04
CA ILE A 76 -10.01 24.81 10.42
C ILE A 76 -8.60 25.31 10.13
N THR A 77 -7.59 24.52 10.48
CA THR A 77 -6.17 24.89 10.33
C THR A 77 -5.43 24.02 9.33
N ALA A 78 -5.71 22.71 9.30
CA ALA A 78 -5.02 21.77 8.42
C ALA A 78 -5.83 20.49 8.19
N ALA A 79 -5.48 19.73 7.15
CA ALA A 79 -5.94 18.37 6.94
C ALA A 79 -4.81 17.52 6.35
N HIS A 80 -4.72 16.27 6.79
CA HIS A 80 -3.63 15.37 6.41
C HIS A 80 -4.13 13.95 6.15
N ILE A 81 -3.29 13.18 5.45
CA ILE A 81 -3.30 11.73 5.49
C ILE A 81 -2.09 11.27 6.29
N HIS A 82 -2.31 10.35 7.22
CA HIS A 82 -1.29 9.76 8.08
C HIS A 82 -1.16 8.25 7.83
N SER A 83 0.01 7.67 8.13
CA SER A 83 0.21 6.23 8.18
C SER A 83 -0.06 5.69 9.58
N GLY A 84 -1.09 4.88 9.75
CA GLY A 84 -1.41 4.24 11.01
C GLY A 84 -2.69 3.43 10.93
N VAL A 85 -2.72 2.31 11.65
CA VAL A 85 -3.92 1.49 11.80
C VAL A 85 -4.95 2.17 12.69
N ALA A 86 -6.20 1.70 12.64
CA ALA A 86 -7.27 2.21 13.48
C ALA A 86 -6.88 2.19 14.98
N GLY A 87 -7.09 3.31 15.66
CA GLY A 87 -6.77 3.48 17.09
C GLY A 87 -5.34 3.90 17.42
N ALA A 88 -4.39 3.78 16.49
CA ALA A 88 -2.99 4.19 16.70
C ALA A 88 -2.65 5.47 15.90
N ASN A 89 -1.92 6.41 16.50
CA ASN A 89 -1.48 7.62 15.80
C ASN A 89 -0.24 7.35 14.94
N GLY A 90 -0.15 8.08 13.83
CA GLY A 90 0.85 7.91 12.79
C GLY A 90 1.54 9.22 12.38
N PRO A 91 2.72 9.17 11.74
CA PRO A 91 3.30 10.35 11.12
C PRO A 91 2.43 10.82 9.93
N VAL A 92 2.53 12.10 9.59
CA VAL A 92 1.92 12.67 8.37
C VAL A 92 2.62 12.07 7.15
N VAL A 93 1.82 11.58 6.21
CA VAL A 93 2.27 11.10 4.90
C VAL A 93 2.00 12.14 3.82
N ALA A 94 0.83 12.77 3.82
CA ALA A 94 0.48 13.80 2.85
C ALA A 94 -0.31 14.94 3.51
N THR A 95 -0.05 16.17 3.06
CA THR A 95 -0.83 17.35 3.48
C THR A 95 -1.89 17.64 2.42
N LEU A 96 -3.16 17.62 2.82
CA LEU A 96 -4.28 17.90 1.92
C LEU A 96 -4.71 19.37 1.97
N PHE A 97 -4.52 20.01 3.13
CA PHE A 97 -4.93 21.39 3.34
C PHE A 97 -4.08 22.04 4.41
N THR A 98 -3.68 23.29 4.18
CA THR A 98 -3.05 24.16 5.18
C THR A 98 -3.65 25.55 5.05
N ALA A 99 -4.24 26.07 6.13
CA ALA A 99 -4.82 27.40 6.14
C ALA A 99 -3.75 28.45 6.47
N ALA A 100 -3.66 29.52 5.67
CA ALA A 100 -2.82 30.68 6.00
C ALA A 100 -3.32 31.41 7.27
N GLN A 101 -4.63 31.37 7.49
CA GLN A 101 -5.33 31.80 8.70
C GLN A 101 -6.50 30.83 8.94
N PRO A 102 -6.93 30.59 10.20
CA PRO A 102 -8.02 29.66 10.47
C PRO A 102 -9.28 29.99 9.68
N VAL A 103 -9.89 28.99 9.04
CA VAL A 103 -11.14 29.16 8.30
C VAL A 103 -12.25 29.51 9.28
N THR A 104 -12.72 30.76 9.24
CA THR A 104 -13.70 31.27 10.21
C THR A 104 -15.14 30.96 9.81
N GLY A 105 -16.01 30.77 10.81
CA GLY A 105 -17.43 30.47 10.60
C GLY A 105 -17.72 28.98 10.41
N PRO A 106 -19.00 28.57 10.41
CA PRO A 106 -19.39 27.19 10.14
C PRO A 106 -19.12 26.84 8.67
N PHE A 107 -18.10 26.03 8.45
CA PHE A 107 -17.76 25.51 7.14
C PHE A 107 -18.58 24.25 6.85
N ASN A 108 -19.20 24.22 5.66
CA ASN A 108 -19.96 23.09 5.17
C ASN A 108 -19.75 22.97 3.66
N GLY A 109 -18.94 22.01 3.22
CA GLY A 109 -18.66 21.82 1.80
C GLY A 109 -17.29 21.20 1.57
N MET A 110 -16.79 21.36 0.34
CA MET A 110 -15.47 20.89 -0.07
C MET A 110 -14.40 21.80 0.51
N LEU A 111 -13.59 21.27 1.42
CA LEU A 111 -12.48 21.97 2.06
C LEU A 111 -11.26 22.03 1.14
N ALA A 112 -10.95 20.93 0.46
CA ALA A 112 -9.80 20.82 -0.42
C ALA A 112 -10.01 19.73 -1.47
N GLU A 113 -9.38 19.92 -2.62
CA GLU A 113 -9.23 18.92 -3.68
C GLU A 113 -7.83 19.07 -4.30
N GLY A 114 -7.33 18.01 -4.91
CA GLY A 114 -6.06 18.05 -5.64
C GLY A 114 -5.59 16.67 -6.07
N THR A 115 -4.38 16.65 -6.61
CA THR A 115 -3.69 15.43 -7.03
C THR A 115 -2.39 15.32 -6.25
N LEU A 116 -2.12 14.16 -5.68
CA LEU A 116 -0.85 13.84 -5.01
C LEU A 116 0.01 12.99 -5.95
N ASP A 117 1.28 13.34 -6.07
CA ASP A 117 2.31 12.51 -6.69
C ASP A 117 3.40 12.09 -5.68
N ALA A 118 4.44 11.41 -6.15
CA ALA A 118 5.51 10.93 -5.28
C ALA A 118 6.26 12.05 -4.52
N GLY A 119 6.29 13.27 -5.06
CA GLY A 119 6.91 14.45 -4.43
C GLY A 119 6.10 15.05 -3.29
N ASP A 120 4.79 14.78 -3.23
CA ASP A 120 3.91 15.25 -2.16
C ASP A 120 3.95 14.35 -0.91
N LEU A 121 4.55 13.16 -1.02
CA LEU A 121 4.62 12.19 0.05
C LEU A 121 5.84 12.40 0.95
N THR A 122 5.61 12.41 2.26
CA THR A 122 6.66 12.48 3.27
C THR A 122 6.92 11.11 3.89
N GLY A 123 8.18 10.66 3.85
CA GLY A 123 8.61 9.43 4.52
C GLY A 123 8.05 8.14 3.92
N GLN A 124 7.37 8.20 2.78
CA GLN A 124 6.79 7.06 2.07
C GLN A 124 6.97 7.19 0.56
N THR A 125 7.08 6.06 -0.14
CA THR A 125 6.97 6.01 -1.60
C THR A 125 5.50 5.86 -1.99
N MET A 126 5.10 6.31 -3.19
CA MET A 126 3.72 6.11 -3.68
C MET A 126 3.28 4.63 -3.62
N PRO A 127 4.10 3.65 -4.03
CA PRO A 127 3.75 2.24 -3.88
C PRO A 127 3.51 1.81 -2.43
N HIS A 128 4.34 2.26 -1.48
CA HIS A 128 4.11 1.95 -0.07
C HIS A 128 2.88 2.66 0.48
N PHE A 129 2.59 3.87 0.01
CA PHE A 129 1.37 4.57 0.38
C PHE A 129 0.13 3.86 -0.14
N VAL A 130 0.12 3.40 -1.39
CA VAL A 130 -0.96 2.57 -1.96
C VAL A 130 -1.14 1.28 -1.16
N TYR A 131 -0.05 0.63 -0.73
CA TYR A 131 -0.13 -0.51 0.20
C TYR A 131 -0.88 -0.16 1.49
N LEU A 132 -0.56 0.97 2.12
CA LEU A 132 -1.25 1.42 3.33
C LEU A 132 -2.74 1.70 3.05
N LEU A 133 -3.09 2.26 1.89
CA LEU A 133 -4.50 2.50 1.52
C LEU A 133 -5.25 1.17 1.32
N LEU A 134 -4.63 0.20 0.65
CA LEU A 134 -5.21 -1.12 0.37
C LEU A 134 -5.37 -1.99 1.62
N THR A 135 -4.44 -1.87 2.57
CA THR A 135 -4.43 -2.66 3.81
C THR A 135 -5.12 -1.97 4.98
N GLY A 136 -5.69 -0.77 4.76
CA GLY A 136 -6.30 0.01 5.83
C GLY A 136 -5.29 0.51 6.87
N GLY A 137 -4.03 0.71 6.48
CA GLY A 137 -2.95 1.27 7.27
C GLY A 137 -2.79 2.79 7.15
N ALA A 138 -3.76 3.51 6.56
CA ALA A 138 -3.75 4.96 6.47
C ALA A 138 -5.10 5.59 6.86
N TYR A 139 -5.06 6.82 7.40
CA TYR A 139 -6.25 7.56 7.82
C TYR A 139 -6.17 9.03 7.43
N GLY A 140 -7.32 9.61 7.14
CA GLY A 140 -7.48 11.06 6.99
C GLY A 140 -7.84 11.72 8.32
N ASN A 141 -7.33 12.92 8.57
CA ASN A 141 -7.78 13.76 9.68
C ASN A 141 -7.88 15.24 9.29
N VAL A 142 -8.64 16.00 10.07
CA VAL A 142 -8.78 17.46 9.93
C VAL A 142 -8.59 18.10 11.31
N HIS A 143 -7.86 19.21 11.34
CA HIS A 143 -7.48 19.95 12.53
C HIS A 143 -8.21 21.31 12.58
N SER A 144 -8.43 21.80 13.79
CA SER A 144 -8.89 23.16 14.04
C SER A 144 -8.09 23.79 15.16
N VAL A 145 -8.31 25.08 15.39
CA VAL A 145 -7.73 25.79 16.55
C VAL A 145 -8.16 25.16 17.88
N ASP A 146 -9.39 24.66 17.96
CA ASP A 146 -9.94 24.09 19.20
C ASP A 146 -9.46 22.65 19.42
N TYR A 147 -9.07 21.95 18.35
CA TYR A 147 -8.52 20.59 18.37
C TYR A 147 -7.22 20.50 17.54
N PRO A 148 -6.09 21.01 18.07
CA PRO A 148 -4.83 21.12 17.33
C PRO A 148 -4.23 19.75 16.98
N ASP A 149 -4.46 18.71 17.79
CA ASP A 149 -3.98 17.35 17.52
C ASP A 149 -4.91 16.56 16.58
N GLY A 150 -6.06 17.14 16.22
CA GLY A 150 -7.05 16.56 15.29
C GLY A 150 -8.47 16.66 15.84
N GLU A 151 -9.39 17.22 15.05
CA GLU A 151 -10.80 17.33 15.41
C GLU A 151 -11.59 16.08 15.00
N ILE A 152 -11.42 15.63 13.75
CA ILE A 152 -12.12 14.47 13.16
C ILE A 152 -11.16 13.56 12.39
N ARG A 153 -11.38 12.24 12.45
CA ARG A 153 -10.51 11.21 11.84
C ARG A 153 -11.34 10.10 11.20
N GLY A 154 -10.81 9.49 10.14
CA GLY A 154 -11.42 8.36 9.46
C GLY A 154 -10.37 7.44 8.87
N GLN A 155 -10.46 6.14 9.16
CA GLN A 155 -9.60 5.14 8.52
C GLN A 155 -9.98 5.04 7.04
N ILE A 156 -8.98 5.06 6.16
CA ILE A 156 -9.21 4.94 4.73
C ILE A 156 -9.45 3.47 4.39
N GLN A 157 -10.48 3.23 3.60
CA GLN A 157 -10.90 1.91 3.15
C GLN A 157 -10.99 1.86 1.64
N VAL A 158 -10.77 0.67 1.09
CA VAL A 158 -10.90 0.40 -0.34
C VAL A 158 -12.37 0.55 -0.76
N GLY A 159 -12.61 1.33 -1.79
CA GLY A 159 -13.89 1.44 -2.48
C GLY A 159 -13.98 0.43 -3.64
N ASN A 160 -14.52 0.87 -4.78
CA ASN A 160 -14.55 0.07 -5.99
C ASN A 160 -13.17 0.05 -6.66
N GLN A 161 -12.70 -1.15 -7.01
CA GLN A 161 -11.59 -1.34 -7.95
C GLN A 161 -12.15 -1.52 -9.36
N THR A 162 -11.66 -0.76 -10.33
CA THR A 162 -12.06 -0.87 -11.74
C THR A 162 -10.84 -1.17 -12.61
N ASP A 163 -10.82 -2.36 -13.23
CA ASP A 163 -9.68 -2.90 -14.00
C ASP A 163 -9.40 -2.23 -15.35
N LEU A 164 -9.76 -0.96 -15.55
CA LEU A 164 -9.79 -0.33 -16.87
C LEU A 164 -8.48 0.38 -17.22
N GLY A 165 -7.37 -0.37 -17.34
CA GLY A 165 -6.16 0.14 -18.04
C GLY A 165 -4.77 -0.22 -17.49
N ALA A 166 -4.61 -1.36 -16.80
CA ALA A 166 -3.48 -1.58 -15.89
C ALA A 166 -2.06 -1.40 -16.48
N ALA A 167 -1.37 -0.37 -15.97
CA ALA A 167 0.09 -0.30 -15.95
C ALA A 167 0.67 -0.88 -14.64
N THR A 168 -0.07 -0.87 -13.53
CA THR A 168 0.41 -1.45 -12.27
C THR A 168 -0.11 -2.88 -12.11
N TYR A 169 0.72 -3.78 -11.61
CA TYR A 169 0.41 -5.15 -11.23
C TYR A 169 0.62 -5.34 -9.73
N ILE A 170 -0.21 -6.17 -9.11
CA ILE A 170 -0.26 -6.38 -7.66
C ILE A 170 -0.34 -7.86 -7.33
N ALA A 171 0.40 -8.30 -6.32
CA ALA A 171 0.29 -9.63 -5.72
C ALA A 171 0.10 -9.48 -4.21
N SER A 172 -1.05 -9.93 -3.69
CA SER A 172 -1.25 -10.14 -2.26
C SER A 172 -0.48 -11.38 -1.85
N LEU A 173 0.45 -11.24 -0.90
CA LEU A 173 1.31 -12.32 -0.45
C LEU A 173 0.79 -12.87 0.87
N ASP A 174 0.44 -14.14 0.89
CA ASP A 174 0.02 -14.84 2.10
C ASP A 174 0.56 -16.28 2.12
N ASN A 175 0.46 -16.91 3.28
CA ASN A 175 0.89 -18.29 3.50
C ASN A 175 -0.16 -19.34 3.05
N THR A 176 -1.41 -18.94 2.83
CA THR A 176 -2.50 -19.84 2.42
C THR A 176 -2.44 -20.20 0.95
N ALA A 177 -1.82 -19.34 0.15
CA ALA A 177 -1.59 -19.57 -1.25
C ALA A 177 -0.57 -20.69 -1.47
N GLU A 178 0.35 -20.94 -0.53
CA GLU A 178 1.37 -21.99 -0.58
C GLU A 178 0.72 -23.38 -0.33
N ASN A 179 0.21 -23.98 -1.40
CA ASN A 179 -0.41 -25.30 -1.40
C ASN A 179 0.50 -26.36 -2.06
N ASP A 180 1.82 -26.27 -1.87
CA ASP A 180 2.70 -27.29 -2.43
C ASP A 180 2.59 -28.61 -1.63
N PHE A 181 2.91 -29.74 -2.26
CA PHE A 181 2.83 -31.08 -1.66
C PHE A 181 3.61 -31.19 -0.33
N MET A 182 4.61 -30.32 -0.13
CA MET A 182 5.40 -30.21 1.09
C MET A 182 4.67 -29.49 2.24
N ALA A 183 3.76 -28.55 1.96
CA ALA A 183 2.96 -27.88 2.99
C ALA A 183 2.04 -28.86 3.74
N MET A 184 1.69 -30.00 3.13
CA MET A 184 0.95 -31.10 3.77
C MET A 184 1.78 -31.85 4.84
N TYR A 185 3.12 -31.87 4.72
CA TYR A 185 4.02 -32.56 5.65
C TYR A 185 4.79 -31.62 6.57
N MET A 186 4.96 -30.35 6.17
CA MET A 186 5.56 -29.26 6.94
C MET A 186 4.66 -28.02 6.81
N PRO A 187 3.57 -27.93 7.60
CA PRO A 187 2.64 -26.81 7.50
C PRO A 187 3.36 -25.49 7.77
N ILE A 188 3.05 -24.48 6.96
CA ILE A 188 3.58 -23.13 7.09
C ILE A 188 2.82 -22.43 8.22
N ASP A 189 3.40 -22.46 9.42
CA ASP A 189 2.89 -21.75 10.60
C ASP A 189 3.57 -20.39 10.73
N THR A 190 3.12 -19.42 9.95
CA THR A 190 3.53 -18.02 10.04
C THR A 190 2.32 -17.11 9.84
N ASP A 191 2.30 -15.97 10.49
CA ASP A 191 1.36 -14.87 10.25
C ASP A 191 1.96 -13.79 9.33
N ALA A 192 3.09 -14.10 8.69
CA ALA A 192 3.68 -13.27 7.67
C ALA A 192 2.69 -13.02 6.51
N SER A 193 2.65 -11.78 6.05
CA SER A 193 1.91 -11.39 4.84
C SER A 193 2.63 -10.25 4.14
N GLY A 194 2.19 -9.90 2.94
CA GLY A 194 2.81 -8.83 2.18
C GLY A 194 2.05 -8.43 0.93
N LEU A 195 2.65 -7.51 0.21
CA LEU A 195 2.19 -7.02 -1.08
C LEU A 195 3.39 -6.79 -1.98
N ALA A 196 3.32 -7.28 -3.21
CA ALA A 196 4.23 -6.84 -4.25
C ALA A 196 3.48 -5.97 -5.26
N LEU A 197 4.07 -4.84 -5.62
CA LEU A 197 3.59 -3.95 -6.70
C LEU A 197 4.66 -3.87 -7.78
N LEU A 198 4.27 -4.00 -9.04
CA LEU A 198 5.17 -3.89 -10.20
C LEU A 198 4.54 -2.97 -11.26
N TRP A 199 5.29 -2.05 -11.86
CA TRP A 199 4.75 -1.12 -12.88
C TRP A 199 5.83 -0.72 -13.90
N PRO A 200 5.51 -0.64 -15.21
CA PRO A 200 6.47 -0.34 -16.23
C PRO A 200 6.96 1.11 -16.08
N SER A 201 8.19 1.37 -16.50
CA SER A 201 8.64 2.74 -16.73
C SER A 201 7.82 3.41 -17.83
N LYS A 202 7.79 4.74 -17.84
CA LYS A 202 7.05 5.53 -18.84
C LYS A 202 7.41 5.19 -20.29
N ASP A 203 8.64 4.75 -20.54
CA ASP A 203 9.13 4.32 -21.85
C ASP A 203 8.89 2.84 -22.15
N GLY A 204 8.30 2.09 -21.21
CA GLY A 204 7.98 0.68 -21.31
C GLY A 204 9.19 -0.26 -21.28
N LYS A 205 10.40 0.24 -21.01
CA LYS A 205 11.65 -0.55 -21.12
C LYS A 205 12.06 -1.27 -19.86
N THR A 206 11.51 -0.88 -18.72
CA THR A 206 11.85 -1.47 -17.42
C THR A 206 10.59 -1.66 -16.59
N LEU A 207 10.66 -2.54 -15.60
CA LEU A 207 9.61 -2.80 -14.64
C LEU A 207 10.11 -2.39 -13.25
N ASN A 208 9.53 -1.34 -12.69
CA ASN A 208 9.77 -0.97 -11.31
C ASN A 208 9.04 -1.93 -10.39
N TYR A 209 9.57 -2.19 -9.20
CA TYR A 209 8.88 -2.98 -8.19
C TYR A 209 9.12 -2.49 -6.78
N VAL A 210 8.18 -2.80 -5.90
CA VAL A 210 8.36 -2.82 -4.45
C VAL A 210 7.75 -4.11 -3.89
N VAL A 211 8.39 -4.68 -2.89
CA VAL A 211 7.89 -5.78 -2.08
C VAL A 211 7.81 -5.29 -0.65
N ILE A 212 6.61 -5.33 -0.08
CA ILE A 212 6.28 -4.86 1.27
C ILE A 212 5.79 -6.06 2.05
N VAL A 213 6.28 -6.23 3.27
CA VAL A 213 5.99 -7.39 4.10
C VAL A 213 5.72 -6.97 5.54
N THR A 214 4.99 -7.81 6.26
CA THR A 214 4.78 -7.70 7.69
C THR A 214 5.01 -9.06 8.33
N ASN A 215 5.56 -9.04 9.53
CA ASN A 215 5.90 -10.19 10.37
C ASN A 215 6.65 -11.34 9.67
N ILE A 216 7.56 -11.02 8.76
CA ILE A 216 8.39 -12.04 8.09
C ILE A 216 9.83 -11.97 8.59
N ASP A 217 10.40 -13.09 9.04
CA ASP A 217 11.77 -13.18 9.56
C ASP A 217 12.63 -14.10 8.69
N ARG A 218 13.95 -13.91 8.72
CA ARG A 218 14.95 -14.79 8.10
C ARG A 218 14.72 -15.01 6.60
N VAL A 219 14.32 -13.94 5.90
CA VAL A 219 14.09 -13.93 4.45
C VAL A 219 15.40 -14.26 3.71
N LEU A 220 15.38 -15.31 2.91
CA LEU A 220 16.49 -15.71 2.04
C LEU A 220 16.41 -15.00 0.69
N SER A 221 15.21 -14.96 0.10
CA SER A 221 15.00 -14.33 -1.20
C SER A 221 13.55 -13.93 -1.41
N ALA A 222 13.34 -12.91 -2.23
CA ALA A 222 12.06 -12.64 -2.89
C ALA A 222 12.26 -12.78 -4.41
N GLN A 223 11.34 -13.47 -5.07
CA GLN A 223 11.52 -13.89 -6.46
C GLN A 223 10.26 -13.60 -7.25
N LEU A 224 10.43 -13.07 -8.47
CA LEU A 224 9.38 -13.09 -9.48
C LEU A 224 9.48 -14.40 -10.24
N ARG A 225 8.37 -15.13 -10.34
CA ARG A 225 8.32 -16.48 -10.91
C ARG A 225 7.17 -16.61 -11.91
N ILE A 226 7.24 -17.61 -12.78
CA ILE A 226 6.21 -17.95 -13.77
C ILE A 226 5.74 -19.41 -13.63
N ASP A 227 4.48 -19.71 -13.95
CA ASP A 227 3.88 -21.05 -14.05
C ASP A 227 3.72 -21.83 -12.72
N GLY A 228 3.39 -21.14 -11.63
CA GLY A 228 3.46 -21.65 -10.24
C GLY A 228 2.36 -22.60 -9.73
N VAL A 229 1.61 -23.31 -10.58
CA VAL A 229 0.63 -24.31 -10.11
C VAL A 229 0.63 -25.55 -11.01
N PRO A 230 0.86 -26.78 -10.50
CA PRO A 230 0.98 -27.20 -9.09
C PRO A 230 2.43 -27.30 -8.55
N THR A 231 3.46 -27.04 -9.35
CA THR A 231 4.87 -27.07 -8.92
C THR A 231 5.43 -25.68 -8.73
N ALA A 232 6.53 -25.56 -7.96
CA ALA A 232 7.34 -24.35 -7.92
C ALA A 232 7.76 -23.93 -9.34
N GLY A 233 7.12 -22.88 -9.84
CA GLY A 233 7.36 -22.29 -11.16
C GLY A 233 8.77 -21.71 -11.31
N GLU A 234 9.21 -21.51 -12.55
CA GLU A 234 10.57 -21.06 -12.87
C GLU A 234 10.81 -19.61 -12.44
N VAL A 235 12.04 -19.30 -12.01
CA VAL A 235 12.42 -17.94 -11.59
C VAL A 235 12.65 -17.07 -12.82
N VAL A 236 11.93 -15.95 -12.87
CA VAL A 236 12.07 -14.89 -13.88
C VAL A 236 13.13 -13.89 -13.46
N THR A 237 13.16 -13.47 -12.20
CA THR A 237 14.21 -12.60 -11.66
C THR A 237 14.21 -12.59 -10.14
N MET A 238 15.36 -12.21 -9.55
CA MET A 238 15.50 -12.01 -8.11
C MET A 238 15.09 -10.57 -7.76
N LEU A 239 14.12 -10.43 -6.87
CA LEU A 239 13.68 -9.14 -6.30
C LEU A 239 14.44 -8.80 -5.01
N PHE A 240 14.87 -9.84 -4.29
CA PHE A 240 15.70 -9.74 -3.10
C PHE A 240 16.55 -11.00 -2.99
N ASP A 241 17.81 -10.84 -2.61
CA ASP A 241 18.73 -11.94 -2.28
C ASP A 241 19.54 -11.54 -1.06
N SER A 242 19.42 -12.33 0.01
CA SER A 242 20.18 -12.14 1.24
C SER A 242 21.45 -12.99 1.18
N THR A 243 22.61 -12.33 1.19
CA THR A 243 23.88 -12.99 1.57
C THR A 243 24.08 -13.05 3.09
N ALA A 244 23.20 -12.40 3.86
CA ALA A 244 23.27 -12.31 5.31
C ALA A 244 21.87 -12.47 5.91
N ASN A 245 21.70 -13.52 6.74
CA ASN A 245 20.52 -13.75 7.57
C ASN A 245 20.28 -12.54 8.49
N ALA A 246 19.52 -11.54 8.04
CA ALA A 246 18.99 -10.53 8.93
C ALA A 246 18.10 -11.24 9.95
N THR A 247 18.43 -11.12 11.23
CA THR A 247 17.68 -11.70 12.33
C THR A 247 16.67 -10.69 12.85
N GLY A 248 15.37 -11.01 12.79
CA GLY A 248 14.26 -10.22 13.31
C GLY A 248 13.16 -9.99 12.25
N PRO A 249 11.88 -9.86 12.67
CA PRO A 249 10.77 -9.70 11.74
C PRO A 249 10.84 -8.36 11.00
N VAL A 250 10.78 -8.42 9.67
CA VAL A 250 10.68 -7.28 8.75
C VAL A 250 9.22 -6.84 8.69
N ASN A 251 9.02 -5.54 8.95
CA ASN A 251 7.74 -4.86 8.83
C ASN A 251 7.95 -3.58 8.01
N GLY A 252 7.57 -3.59 6.73
CA GLY A 252 7.81 -2.50 5.79
C GLY A 252 8.34 -2.97 4.44
N VAL A 253 9.07 -2.10 3.74
CA VAL A 253 9.66 -2.43 2.44
C VAL A 253 10.77 -3.46 2.63
N LEU A 254 10.57 -4.66 2.09
CA LEU A 254 11.60 -5.71 2.01
C LEU A 254 12.61 -5.39 0.89
N ALA A 255 12.09 -5.01 -0.28
CA ALA A 255 12.91 -4.69 -1.44
C ALA A 255 12.19 -3.74 -2.38
N SER A 256 12.97 -2.97 -3.14
CA SER A 256 12.46 -2.14 -4.24
C SER A 256 13.55 -1.97 -5.28
N GLY A 257 13.19 -1.88 -6.55
CA GLY A 257 14.17 -1.71 -7.61
C GLY A 257 13.57 -1.63 -9.00
N VAL A 258 14.43 -1.83 -9.99
CA VAL A 258 14.10 -1.79 -11.42
C VAL A 258 14.58 -3.09 -12.07
N ILE A 259 13.69 -3.76 -12.77
CA ILE A 259 13.97 -4.93 -13.60
C ILE A 259 14.12 -4.44 -15.02
N ASN A 260 15.27 -4.71 -15.63
CA ASN A 260 15.52 -4.53 -17.06
C ASN A 260 15.76 -5.89 -17.72
N ASP A 261 15.87 -5.93 -19.05
CA ASP A 261 16.10 -7.18 -19.78
C ASP A 261 17.31 -7.98 -19.29
N ALA A 262 18.38 -7.30 -18.83
CA ALA A 262 19.57 -7.99 -18.32
C ALA A 262 19.34 -8.69 -16.97
N ALA A 263 18.36 -8.23 -16.19
CA ALA A 263 17.95 -8.83 -14.92
C ALA A 263 16.99 -10.02 -15.12
N VAL A 264 16.39 -10.18 -16.30
CA VAL A 264 15.52 -11.31 -16.63
C VAL A 264 16.38 -12.57 -16.83
N ILE A 265 15.95 -13.65 -16.19
CA ILE A 265 16.53 -14.98 -16.26
C ILE A 265 15.45 -16.02 -16.59
N GLY A 266 15.88 -17.26 -16.79
CA GLY A 266 14.95 -18.38 -17.00
C GLY A 266 14.16 -18.26 -18.32
N PRO A 267 12.88 -18.69 -18.34
CA PRO A 267 12.12 -18.95 -19.57
C PRO A 267 11.76 -17.68 -20.35
N LEU A 268 11.75 -16.53 -19.67
CA LEU A 268 11.47 -15.23 -20.28
C LEU A 268 12.72 -14.51 -20.80
N LYS A 269 13.92 -15.08 -20.59
CA LYS A 269 15.17 -14.50 -21.09
C LYS A 269 15.34 -14.85 -22.55
N ASN A 270 14.91 -13.98 -23.47
CA ASN A 270 15.28 -13.95 -24.90
C ASN A 270 15.05 -12.58 -25.52
#